data_AF-A0A955ZBA4-F1
#
_entry.id   AF-A0A955ZBA4-F1
#
_cell.length_a   1.000
_cell.length_b   1.000
_cell.length_c   1.000
_cell.angle_alpha   90.00
_cell.angle_beta   90.00
_cell.angle_gamma   90.00
#
_symmetry.space_group_name_H-M   'P 1'
#
loop_
_entity.id
_entity.type
_entity.pdbx_description
1 polymer ?
#
loop_
_entity_poly.entity_id
_entity_poly.type
_entity_poly.pdbx_seq_one_letter_code
_entity_poly.pdbx_strand_id
1 'polypeptide(L)'
;MIATACVLLGACAAAPPPEAREPGRVQVAAAVPGGREKVESKPAAPAAAESPAESAPLPIPTECAGDAKACAPPRDFVKKLCSGKYPEVALTMFSGSSPWTRLYLAGDVDAWNASGGLAHRAKVAFDEEVLVLAKRDPGAGGGIVMTGMQASYDVLRWDGTCVSLMEGEITTKKPPAPKPAPLSFSRLEEPTRQALLAAPKVKTALEAMGKECSGASTPQGKKRCDKAEKAFTAAITGYVRSGGALPTPGRRP
;
A
#
# COMPACT_ATOMS: atom_id res chain seq x y z
N MET A 1 30.31 -23.86 -48.50
CA MET A 1 29.37 -24.99 -48.65
C MET A 1 28.00 -24.50 -48.19
N ILE A 2 27.01 -24.72 -49.03
CA ILE A 2 25.62 -24.29 -48.94
C ILE A 2 24.86 -25.23 -47.98
N ALA A 3 23.93 -24.70 -47.17
CA ALA A 3 22.61 -25.27 -46.84
C ALA A 3 22.09 -24.70 -45.52
N THR A 4 20.81 -24.49 -45.22
CA THR A 4 19.54 -24.37 -45.95
C THR A 4 18.56 -23.98 -44.85
N ALA A 5 17.69 -23.01 -45.12
CA ALA A 5 16.67 -22.52 -44.22
C ALA A 5 15.53 -23.54 -44.01
N CYS A 6 14.89 -23.51 -42.84
CA CYS A 6 13.51 -23.97 -42.68
C CYS A 6 12.78 -23.05 -41.71
N VAL A 7 11.93 -22.18 -42.28
CA VAL A 7 10.97 -21.32 -41.59
C VAL A 7 9.68 -22.13 -41.44
N LEU A 8 9.16 -22.28 -40.22
CA LEU A 8 7.83 -22.83 -39.97
C LEU A 8 6.90 -21.70 -39.49
N LEU A 9 6.00 -21.30 -40.38
CA LEU A 9 4.85 -20.43 -40.12
C LEU A 9 3.73 -21.25 -39.47
N GLY A 10 3.46 -21.02 -38.19
CA GLY A 10 2.27 -21.53 -37.50
C GLY A 10 1.16 -20.47 -37.53
N ALA A 11 0.17 -20.66 -38.40
CA ALA A 11 -1.06 -19.89 -38.41
C ALA A 11 -2.08 -20.52 -37.44
N CYS A 12 -2.52 -19.76 -36.43
CA CYS A 12 -3.68 -20.12 -35.61
C CYS A 12 -4.80 -19.10 -35.79
N ALA A 13 -5.99 -19.65 -36.03
CA ALA A 13 -7.21 -19.01 -36.48
C ALA A 13 -7.79 -18.00 -35.48
N ALA A 14 -8.34 -16.91 -36.02
CA ALA A 14 -9.10 -15.91 -35.30
C ALA A 14 -10.54 -16.40 -35.02
N ALA A 15 -10.98 -16.25 -33.77
CA ALA A 15 -12.37 -16.47 -33.35
C ALA A 15 -13.25 -15.25 -33.72
N PRO A 16 -14.55 -15.44 -34.03
CA PRO A 16 -15.45 -14.35 -34.35
C PRO A 16 -15.82 -13.52 -33.11
N PRO A 17 -16.08 -12.20 -33.28
CA PRO A 17 -16.50 -11.33 -32.19
C PRO A 17 -17.95 -11.60 -31.74
N PRO A 18 -18.26 -11.45 -30.45
CA PRO A 18 -19.63 -11.57 -29.94
C PRO A 18 -20.52 -10.39 -30.36
N GLU A 19 -21.76 -10.71 -30.71
CA GLU A 19 -22.83 -9.78 -31.10
C GLU A 19 -23.13 -8.74 -30.02
N ALA A 20 -23.25 -7.48 -30.45
CA ALA A 20 -23.71 -6.37 -29.64
C ALA A 20 -25.21 -6.49 -29.34
N ARG A 21 -25.56 -6.58 -28.06
CA ARG A 21 -26.95 -6.42 -27.60
C ARG A 21 -27.29 -4.94 -27.51
N GLU A 22 -28.31 -4.52 -28.24
CA GLU A 22 -28.95 -3.20 -28.09
C GLU A 22 -29.57 -3.05 -26.69
N PRO A 23 -29.48 -1.86 -26.07
CA PRO A 23 -30.24 -1.56 -24.85
C PRO A 23 -31.70 -1.29 -25.17
N GLY A 24 -32.58 -2.19 -24.70
CA GLY A 24 -34.02 -2.03 -24.71
C GLY A 24 -34.46 -0.77 -23.96
N ARG A 25 -35.12 0.11 -24.71
CA ARG A 25 -35.85 1.30 -24.26
C ARG A 25 -37.09 0.87 -23.48
N VAL A 26 -37.11 1.07 -22.16
CA VAL A 26 -38.33 0.94 -21.35
C VAL A 26 -38.82 2.33 -20.94
N GLN A 27 -40.14 2.47 -21.09
CA GLN A 27 -40.92 3.69 -21.22
C GLN A 27 -41.13 4.41 -19.88
N VAL A 28 -41.15 5.73 -19.96
CA VAL A 28 -41.65 6.62 -18.91
C VAL A 28 -43.17 6.65 -19.02
N ALA A 29 -43.88 6.21 -17.97
CA ALA A 29 -45.30 6.45 -17.81
C ALA A 29 -45.51 7.35 -16.59
N ALA A 30 -45.95 8.58 -16.85
CA ALA A 30 -46.47 9.49 -15.85
C ALA A 30 -47.99 9.31 -15.76
N ALA A 31 -48.54 9.18 -14.55
CA ALA A 31 -49.90 9.58 -14.22
C ALA A 31 -50.07 9.74 -12.69
N VAL A 32 -50.40 10.96 -12.30
CA VAL A 32 -50.90 11.49 -11.00
C VAL A 32 -52.45 11.54 -11.12
N PRO A 33 -53.32 11.83 -10.11
CA PRO A 33 -53.23 11.98 -8.63
C PRO A 33 -54.27 11.12 -7.84
N GLY A 34 -54.23 11.21 -6.50
CA GLY A 34 -55.48 11.22 -5.72
C GLY A 34 -55.38 10.73 -4.27
N GLY A 35 -55.81 11.56 -3.32
CA GLY A 35 -56.36 11.08 -2.05
C GLY A 35 -55.57 11.42 -0.79
N ARG A 36 -56.10 12.38 -0.02
CA ARG A 36 -55.71 12.78 1.34
C ARG A 36 -55.75 11.61 2.33
N GLU A 37 -54.80 11.55 3.26
CA GLU A 37 -55.15 11.57 4.70
C GLU A 37 -53.94 12.02 5.54
N LYS A 38 -54.21 12.99 6.42
CA LYS A 38 -53.28 13.64 7.32
C LYS A 38 -53.31 12.88 8.64
N VAL A 39 -52.26 12.14 8.96
CA VAL A 39 -52.03 11.65 10.34
C VAL A 39 -50.72 12.24 10.82
N GLU A 40 -50.90 13.19 11.73
CA GLU A 40 -49.86 13.90 12.47
C GLU A 40 -49.33 12.96 13.55
N SER A 41 -48.15 12.39 13.29
CA SER A 41 -47.35 11.68 14.30
C SER A 41 -45.92 12.18 14.18
N LYS A 42 -45.58 13.12 15.07
CA LYS A 42 -44.23 13.65 15.28
C LYS A 42 -43.31 12.51 15.76
N PRO A 43 -42.32 12.05 14.97
CA PRO A 43 -41.26 11.22 15.49
C PRO A 43 -40.16 12.15 16.03
N ALA A 44 -39.74 11.86 17.25
CA ALA A 44 -38.67 12.54 17.94
C ALA A 44 -37.42 12.69 17.06
N ALA A 45 -36.75 13.82 17.22
CA ALA A 45 -35.44 14.08 16.64
C ALA A 45 -34.52 12.86 16.90
N PRO A 46 -33.82 12.34 15.89
CA PRO A 46 -32.77 11.37 16.15
C PRO A 46 -31.75 12.09 17.04
N ALA A 47 -31.54 11.51 18.22
CA ALA A 47 -30.43 11.83 19.09
C ALA A 47 -29.18 11.93 18.22
N ALA A 48 -28.48 13.05 18.33
CA ALA A 48 -27.15 13.19 17.78
C ALA A 48 -26.36 11.97 18.22
N ALA A 49 -26.03 11.10 17.27
CA ALA A 49 -25.06 10.06 17.49
C ALA A 49 -23.79 10.80 17.91
N GLU A 50 -23.44 10.69 19.19
CA GLU A 50 -22.14 11.10 19.68
C GLU A 50 -21.11 10.39 18.80
N SER A 51 -20.42 11.18 17.97
CA SER A 51 -19.22 10.71 17.29
C SER A 51 -18.34 10.03 18.34
N PRO A 52 -17.86 8.79 18.11
CA PRO A 52 -16.95 8.14 19.03
C PRO A 52 -15.80 9.09 19.30
N ALA A 53 -15.56 9.40 20.58
CA ALA A 53 -14.44 10.22 20.99
C ALA A 53 -13.17 9.66 20.34
N GLU A 54 -12.56 10.48 19.46
CA GLU A 54 -11.33 10.13 18.77
C GLU A 54 -10.25 9.94 19.84
N SER A 55 -9.90 8.68 20.11
CA SER A 55 -8.87 8.36 21.09
C SER A 55 -7.56 9.04 20.67
N ALA A 56 -6.88 9.68 21.61
CA ALA A 56 -5.64 10.40 21.34
C ALA A 56 -4.64 9.54 20.52
N PRO A 57 -3.97 10.12 19.50
CA PRO A 57 -3.06 9.36 18.66
C PRO A 57 -1.94 8.71 19.47
N LEU A 58 -1.69 7.42 19.23
CA LEU A 58 -0.64 6.67 19.92
C LEU A 58 0.76 7.21 19.56
N PRO A 59 1.70 7.24 20.51
CA PRO A 59 3.10 7.52 20.20
C PRO A 59 3.65 6.42 19.29
N ILE A 60 4.56 6.80 18.39
CA ILE A 60 5.28 5.82 17.56
C ILE A 60 6.30 5.14 18.47
N PRO A 61 6.26 3.81 18.62
CA PRO A 61 7.21 3.09 19.46
C PRO A 61 8.66 3.32 19.00
N THR A 62 9.60 3.22 19.92
CA THR A 62 11.05 3.31 19.63
C THR A 62 11.82 2.09 20.12
N GLU A 63 11.12 1.12 20.70
CA GLU A 63 11.68 -0.07 21.32
C GLU A 63 11.04 -1.33 20.76
N CYS A 64 11.83 -2.39 20.68
CA CYS A 64 11.37 -3.70 20.27
C CYS A 64 10.45 -4.31 21.33
N ALA A 65 9.35 -4.90 20.89
CA ALA A 65 8.53 -5.80 21.68
C ALA A 65 8.47 -7.17 20.99
N GLY A 66 8.71 -8.25 21.74
CA GLY A 66 8.61 -9.62 21.21
C GLY A 66 9.85 -10.48 21.46
N ASP A 67 9.88 -11.63 20.80
CA ASP A 67 10.91 -12.65 20.91
C ASP A 67 12.18 -12.32 20.11
N ALA A 68 13.33 -12.82 20.57
CA ALA A 68 14.68 -12.39 20.19
C ALA A 68 15.04 -12.50 18.68
N LYS A 69 14.17 -13.05 17.84
CA LYS A 69 14.46 -13.35 16.42
C LYS A 69 14.19 -12.18 15.47
N ALA A 70 13.27 -11.26 15.82
CA ALA A 70 12.99 -10.07 15.03
C ALA A 70 12.54 -8.92 15.95
N CYS A 71 13.12 -7.74 15.76
CA CYS A 71 12.64 -6.53 16.42
C CYS A 71 11.37 -6.05 15.73
N ALA A 72 10.25 -6.17 16.43
CA ALA A 72 8.93 -5.72 15.99
C ALA A 72 8.32 -4.73 17.00
N PRO A 73 7.41 -3.84 16.57
CA PRO A 73 6.67 -2.97 17.48
C PRO A 73 5.64 -3.73 18.34
N PRO A 74 5.15 -3.15 19.44
CA PRO A 74 4.09 -3.73 20.27
C PRO A 74 2.84 -4.12 19.49
N ARG A 75 2.26 -5.27 19.81
CA ARG A 75 1.11 -5.85 19.07
C ARG A 75 -0.13 -4.95 19.05
N ASP A 76 -0.41 -4.22 20.12
CA ASP A 76 -1.55 -3.28 20.16
C ASP A 76 -1.36 -2.10 19.21
N PHE A 77 -0.13 -1.58 19.11
CA PHE A 77 0.20 -0.56 18.12
C PHE A 77 0.04 -1.10 16.71
N VAL A 78 0.53 -2.32 16.42
CA VAL A 78 0.37 -2.97 15.12
C VAL A 78 -1.10 -3.14 14.73
N LYS A 79 -1.95 -3.56 15.66
CA LYS A 79 -3.39 -3.75 15.40
C LYS A 79 -4.05 -2.46 14.93
N LYS A 80 -3.74 -1.33 15.57
CA LYS A 80 -4.26 -0.02 15.15
C LYS A 80 -3.57 0.51 13.88
N LEU A 81 -2.26 0.31 13.74
CA LEU A 81 -1.51 0.70 12.54
C LEU A 81 -2.11 0.04 11.29
N CYS A 82 -2.40 -1.25 11.38
CA CYS A 82 -2.90 -2.02 10.26
C CYS A 82 -4.41 -1.88 10.02
N SER A 83 -5.15 -1.16 10.87
CA SER A 83 -6.55 -0.79 10.59
C SER A 83 -6.66 0.39 9.62
N GLY A 84 -5.56 1.10 9.36
CA GLY A 84 -5.52 2.26 8.46
C GLY A 84 -4.32 2.25 7.51
N LYS A 85 -4.04 3.42 6.95
CA LYS A 85 -2.87 3.71 6.11
C LYS A 85 -2.17 4.93 6.68
N TYR A 86 -0.91 4.79 7.10
CA TYR A 86 -0.18 5.84 7.82
C TYR A 86 1.22 6.03 7.21
N PRO A 87 1.33 6.74 6.06
CA PRO A 87 2.60 6.85 5.34
C PRO A 87 3.68 7.56 6.15
N GLU A 88 3.35 8.57 6.94
CA GLU A 88 4.31 9.31 7.76
C GLU A 88 4.81 8.48 8.94
N VAL A 89 3.95 7.65 9.53
CA VAL A 89 4.38 6.67 10.55
C VAL A 89 5.35 5.68 9.94
N ALA A 90 5.09 5.21 8.71
CA ALA A 90 6.05 4.39 7.99
C ALA A 90 7.35 5.15 7.73
N LEU A 91 7.33 6.40 7.25
CA LEU A 91 8.56 7.18 7.06
C LEU A 91 9.37 7.28 8.37
N THR A 92 8.74 7.53 9.52
CA THR A 92 9.42 7.54 10.82
C THR A 92 10.00 6.17 11.18
N MET A 93 9.20 5.11 11.03
CA MET A 93 9.66 3.75 11.35
C MET A 93 10.75 3.26 10.40
N PHE A 94 10.78 3.69 9.14
CA PHE A 94 11.83 3.33 8.20
C PHE A 94 13.08 4.24 8.27
N SER A 95 13.15 5.17 9.23
CA SER A 95 14.34 5.98 9.47
C SER A 95 15.59 5.12 9.73
N GLY A 96 16.77 5.61 9.38
CA GLY A 96 18.03 4.84 9.50
C GLY A 96 18.37 4.41 10.93
N SER A 97 17.87 5.13 11.93
CA SER A 97 18.08 4.87 13.36
C SER A 97 17.03 3.94 13.98
N SER A 98 16.04 3.48 13.22
CA SER A 98 14.97 2.63 13.74
C SER A 98 15.50 1.25 14.15
N PRO A 99 15.03 0.64 15.24
CA PRO A 99 15.47 -0.69 15.65
C PRO A 99 14.81 -1.83 14.85
N TRP A 100 13.78 -1.52 14.06
CA TRP A 100 12.91 -2.50 13.42
C TRP A 100 13.64 -3.41 12.44
N THR A 101 13.29 -4.69 12.45
CA THR A 101 13.82 -5.66 11.49
C THR A 101 13.29 -5.35 10.08
N ARG A 102 14.23 -5.17 9.15
CA ARG A 102 13.96 -5.00 7.71
C ARG A 102 14.04 -6.33 7.00
N LEU A 103 13.07 -6.57 6.13
CA LEU A 103 13.04 -7.71 5.22
C LEU A 103 12.90 -7.21 3.79
N TYR A 104 13.19 -8.11 2.84
CA TYR A 104 13.15 -7.82 1.42
C TYR A 104 12.38 -8.91 0.70
N LEU A 105 11.65 -8.56 -0.35
CA LEU A 105 10.88 -9.53 -1.12
C LEU A 105 11.77 -10.38 -2.02
N ALA A 106 11.59 -11.70 -1.97
CA ALA A 106 12.32 -12.68 -2.76
C ALA A 106 11.72 -12.89 -4.17
N GLY A 107 10.53 -12.36 -4.44
CA GLY A 107 9.87 -12.34 -5.75
C GLY A 107 8.77 -11.28 -5.81
N ASP A 108 8.11 -11.14 -6.96
CA ASP A 108 6.88 -10.35 -7.07
C ASP A 108 5.71 -11.14 -6.47
N VAL A 109 4.96 -10.53 -5.55
CA VAL A 109 3.89 -11.20 -4.79
C VAL A 109 2.60 -10.37 -4.80
N ASP A 110 1.47 -11.04 -4.94
CA ASP A 110 0.15 -10.46 -4.68
C ASP A 110 -0.19 -10.66 -3.19
N ALA A 111 -0.09 -9.59 -2.40
CA ALA A 111 -0.27 -9.63 -0.95
C ALA A 111 -1.57 -8.93 -0.52
N TRP A 112 -2.06 -9.31 0.66
CA TRP A 112 -3.20 -8.67 1.32
C TRP A 112 -2.97 -8.61 2.83
N ASN A 113 -3.70 -7.73 3.52
CA ASN A 113 -3.64 -7.64 4.98
C ASN A 113 -4.52 -8.73 5.62
N ALA A 114 -3.90 -9.73 6.27
CA ALA A 114 -4.63 -10.77 6.99
C ALA A 114 -4.92 -10.43 8.47
N SER A 115 -4.53 -9.24 8.95
CA SER A 115 -4.62 -8.83 10.36
C SER A 115 -5.96 -8.25 10.80
N GLY A 116 -7.01 -8.32 9.98
CA GLY A 116 -8.33 -7.81 10.33
C GLY A 116 -8.47 -6.28 10.29
N GLY A 117 -7.74 -5.62 9.39
CA GLY A 117 -7.80 -4.16 9.17
C GLY A 117 -8.25 -3.77 7.77
N LEU A 118 -7.73 -2.67 7.22
CA LEU A 118 -8.07 -2.22 5.86
C LEU A 118 -7.67 -3.30 4.84
N ALA A 119 -8.67 -4.02 4.35
CA ALA A 119 -8.48 -5.01 3.29
C ALA A 119 -8.13 -4.27 2.01
N HIS A 120 -6.89 -4.47 1.54
CA HIS A 120 -6.46 -4.03 0.23
C HIS A 120 -5.55 -5.09 -0.36
N ARG A 121 -5.67 -5.31 -1.66
CA ARG A 121 -4.72 -6.11 -2.43
C ARG A 121 -3.59 -5.20 -2.89
N ALA A 122 -2.36 -5.67 -2.78
CA ALA A 122 -1.19 -4.95 -3.22
C ALA A 122 -0.26 -5.89 -3.98
N LYS A 123 0.27 -5.41 -5.10
CA LYS A 123 1.46 -6.01 -5.70
C LYS A 123 2.67 -5.48 -4.95
N VAL A 124 3.45 -6.41 -4.39
CA VAL A 124 4.70 -6.14 -3.67
C VAL A 124 5.82 -6.63 -4.56
N ALA A 125 6.74 -5.74 -4.92
CA ALA A 125 7.72 -6.03 -5.95
C ALA A 125 8.93 -6.80 -5.40
N PHE A 126 9.62 -7.57 -6.26
CA PHE A 126 10.93 -8.13 -5.95
C PHE A 126 11.90 -7.05 -5.45
N ASP A 127 12.70 -7.35 -4.44
CA ASP A 127 13.60 -6.43 -3.71
C ASP A 127 12.89 -5.29 -2.95
N GLU A 128 11.56 -5.30 -2.84
CA GLU A 128 10.85 -4.31 -2.04
C GLU A 128 11.23 -4.47 -0.56
N GLU A 129 11.61 -3.35 0.08
CA GLU A 129 11.95 -3.32 1.50
C GLU A 129 10.68 -3.13 2.34
N VAL A 130 10.54 -3.96 3.36
CA VAL A 130 9.43 -3.94 4.32
C VAL A 130 9.94 -4.03 5.75
N LEU A 131 9.16 -3.57 6.74
CA LEU A 131 9.46 -3.76 8.17
C LEU A 131 8.61 -4.87 8.76
N VAL A 132 9.20 -5.72 9.60
CA VAL A 132 8.46 -6.73 10.35
C VAL A 132 7.57 -6.06 11.40
N LEU A 133 6.28 -6.38 11.36
CA LEU A 133 5.32 -6.00 12.40
C LEU A 133 5.00 -7.19 13.31
N ALA A 134 4.99 -8.39 12.76
CA ALA A 134 4.68 -9.61 13.48
C ALA A 134 5.13 -10.84 12.71
N LYS A 135 5.62 -11.86 13.41
CA LYS A 135 5.62 -13.24 12.92
C LYS A 135 4.33 -13.94 13.39
N ARG A 136 3.76 -14.75 12.51
CA ARG A 136 2.65 -15.66 12.76
C ARG A 136 3.13 -17.08 12.56
N ASP A 137 3.32 -17.77 13.66
CA ASP A 137 3.57 -19.20 13.65
C ASP A 137 2.23 -19.95 13.58
N PRO A 138 2.06 -20.86 12.62
CA PRO A 138 0.81 -21.56 12.41
C PRO A 138 0.40 -22.43 13.61
N GLY A 139 1.37 -22.83 14.45
CA GLY A 139 1.15 -23.61 15.67
C GLY A 139 0.89 -22.82 16.95
N ALA A 140 0.99 -21.48 16.95
CA ALA A 140 0.90 -20.68 18.17
C ALA A 140 -0.51 -20.59 18.78
N GLY A 141 -1.55 -21.05 18.07
CA GLY A 141 -2.95 -20.95 18.48
C GLY A 141 -3.59 -22.25 18.98
N GLY A 142 -2.85 -23.35 19.13
CA GLY A 142 -3.39 -24.64 19.60
C GLY A 142 -4.43 -25.31 18.68
N GLY A 143 -4.65 -24.76 17.47
CA GLY A 143 -5.52 -25.34 16.46
C GLY A 143 -4.83 -26.41 15.61
N ILE A 144 -5.62 -27.12 14.79
CA ILE A 144 -5.10 -28.11 13.84
C ILE A 144 -4.18 -27.39 12.84
N VAL A 145 -2.88 -27.56 13.02
CA VAL A 145 -1.87 -27.18 12.04
C VAL A 145 -1.93 -28.19 10.90
N MET A 146 -2.30 -27.74 9.69
CA MET A 146 -2.12 -28.56 8.50
C MET A 146 -0.63 -28.77 8.26
N THR A 147 -0.20 -30.02 8.10
CA THR A 147 1.18 -30.39 7.76
C THR A 147 1.59 -29.65 6.48
N GLY A 148 2.56 -28.74 6.59
CA GLY A 148 3.02 -27.89 5.47
C GLY A 148 2.61 -26.42 5.55
N MET A 149 1.81 -26.01 6.54
CA MET A 149 1.53 -24.58 6.76
C MET A 149 2.80 -23.89 7.25
N GLN A 150 3.31 -22.95 6.45
CA GLN A 150 4.52 -22.18 6.77
C GLN A 150 4.19 -20.98 7.65
N ALA A 151 5.19 -20.41 8.33
CA ALA A 151 5.00 -19.14 9.02
C ALA A 151 4.68 -18.03 8.02
N SER A 152 3.95 -17.03 8.50
CA SER A 152 3.71 -15.79 7.76
C SER A 152 4.14 -14.59 8.60
N TYR A 153 4.36 -13.47 7.94
CA TYR A 153 4.76 -12.22 8.55
C TYR A 153 3.76 -11.15 8.19
N ASP A 154 3.34 -10.35 9.17
CA ASP A 154 2.77 -9.04 8.87
C ASP A 154 3.91 -8.05 8.74
N VAL A 155 3.84 -7.25 7.69
CA VAL A 155 4.88 -6.27 7.38
C VAL A 155 4.27 -4.91 7.06
N LEU A 156 5.03 -3.86 7.39
CA LEU A 156 4.74 -2.48 7.02
C LEU A 156 5.51 -2.14 5.75
N ARG A 157 4.81 -1.51 4.80
CA ARG A 157 5.39 -0.97 3.58
C ARG A 157 5.69 0.51 3.73
N TRP A 158 6.57 1.03 2.89
CA TRP A 158 6.94 2.46 2.87
C TRP A 158 5.74 3.39 2.72
N ASP A 159 4.69 2.98 2.00
CA ASP A 159 3.48 3.77 1.78
C ASP A 159 2.50 3.77 2.96
N GLY A 160 2.87 3.13 4.07
CA GLY A 160 2.08 3.09 5.28
C GLY A 160 0.99 2.05 5.28
N THR A 161 0.97 1.11 4.33
CA THR A 161 0.05 -0.03 4.37
C THR A 161 0.69 -1.27 4.99
N CYS A 162 -0.14 -2.07 5.66
CA CYS A 162 0.25 -3.39 6.14
C CYS A 162 -0.14 -4.47 5.13
N VAL A 163 0.73 -5.45 4.92
CA VAL A 163 0.43 -6.68 4.15
C VAL A 163 0.95 -7.90 4.90
N SER A 164 0.40 -9.06 4.59
CA SER A 164 0.86 -10.35 5.11
C SER A 164 1.58 -11.12 4.01
N LEU A 165 2.74 -11.69 4.32
CA LEU A 165 3.62 -12.42 3.40
C LEU A 165 3.99 -13.78 4.01
N MET A 166 4.18 -14.80 3.17
CA MET A 166 4.69 -16.10 3.60
C MET A 166 6.19 -16.04 3.87
N GLU A 167 6.70 -16.89 4.76
CA GLU A 167 8.14 -16.94 5.08
C GLU A 167 9.03 -17.20 3.84
N GLY A 168 8.55 -17.96 2.86
CA GLY A 168 9.25 -18.21 1.60
C GLY A 168 9.27 -17.02 0.61
N GLU A 169 8.46 -15.98 0.84
CA GLU A 169 8.34 -14.81 -0.04
C GLU A 169 9.30 -13.67 0.33
N ILE A 170 10.00 -13.81 1.45
CA ILE A 170 10.85 -12.77 2.05
C ILE A 170 12.26 -13.30 2.31
N THR A 171 13.21 -12.38 2.42
CA THR A 171 14.59 -12.66 2.78
C THR A 171 15.14 -11.58 3.71
N THR A 172 16.05 -11.98 4.59
CA THR A 172 16.86 -11.06 5.40
C THR A 172 18.07 -10.53 4.64
N LYS A 173 18.41 -11.14 3.49
CA LYS A 173 19.54 -10.71 2.67
C LYS A 173 19.20 -9.40 1.96
N LYS A 174 19.88 -8.33 2.38
CA LYS A 174 19.72 -7.01 1.77
C LYS A 174 20.16 -7.02 0.30
N PRO A 175 19.30 -6.63 -0.65
CA PRO A 175 19.69 -6.47 -2.04
C PRO A 175 20.58 -5.23 -2.21
N PRO A 176 21.38 -5.14 -3.28
CA PRO A 176 22.26 -3.99 -3.53
C PRO A 176 21.51 -2.65 -3.57
N ALA A 177 20.28 -2.66 -4.09
CA ALA A 177 19.40 -1.49 -4.18
C ALA A 177 17.95 -1.86 -3.78
N PRO A 178 17.62 -1.84 -2.48
CA PRO A 178 16.27 -2.16 -2.01
C PRO A 178 15.25 -1.15 -2.52
N LYS A 179 14.15 -1.64 -3.09
CA LYS A 179 13.08 -0.82 -3.67
C LYS A 179 12.11 -0.39 -2.57
N PRO A 180 11.70 0.88 -2.51
CA PRO A 180 10.59 1.28 -1.65
C PRO A 180 9.24 1.01 -2.33
N ALA A 181 8.19 0.83 -1.53
CA ALA A 181 6.82 0.89 -2.04
C ALA A 181 6.53 2.29 -2.63
N PRO A 182 5.68 2.40 -3.67
CA PRO A 182 5.30 3.69 -4.23
C PRO A 182 4.65 4.63 -3.19
N LEU A 183 5.17 5.85 -3.07
CA LEU A 183 4.67 6.86 -2.13
C LEU A 183 3.76 7.86 -2.83
N SER A 184 2.55 8.06 -2.28
CA SER A 184 1.66 9.12 -2.75
C SER A 184 2.00 10.43 -2.03
N PHE A 185 2.95 11.20 -2.59
CA PHE A 185 3.45 12.43 -1.97
C PHE A 185 2.36 13.47 -1.67
N SER A 186 1.33 13.57 -2.52
CA SER A 186 0.19 14.46 -2.29
C SER A 186 -0.68 14.09 -1.09
N ARG A 187 -0.58 12.84 -0.61
CA ARG A 187 -1.28 12.38 0.59
C ARG A 187 -0.48 12.60 1.87
N LEU A 188 0.80 12.99 1.76
CA LEU A 188 1.58 13.32 2.95
C LEU A 188 1.09 14.63 3.56
N GLU A 189 1.19 14.78 4.88
CA GLU A 189 0.90 16.04 5.56
C GLU A 189 1.78 17.18 5.05
N GLU A 190 1.24 18.41 5.02
CA GLU A 190 1.96 19.59 4.51
C GLU A 190 3.30 19.83 5.24
N PRO A 191 3.40 19.75 6.58
CA PRO A 191 4.68 19.87 7.26
C PRO A 191 5.71 18.84 6.80
N THR A 192 5.27 17.60 6.55
CA THR A 192 6.13 16.52 6.05
C THR A 192 6.60 16.80 4.63
N ARG A 193 5.70 17.26 3.74
CA ARG A 193 6.08 17.65 2.37
C ARG A 193 7.10 18.78 2.37
N GLN A 194 6.90 19.80 3.19
CA GLN A 194 7.83 20.93 3.30
C GLN A 194 9.20 20.47 3.82
N ALA A 195 9.25 19.65 4.86
CA ALA A 195 10.50 19.09 5.39
C ALA A 195 11.25 18.26 4.34
N LEU A 196 10.53 17.42 3.58
CA LEU A 196 11.11 16.65 2.49
C LEU A 196 11.65 17.55 1.37
N LEU A 197 10.94 18.61 1.00
CA LEU A 197 11.35 19.54 -0.05
C LEU A 197 12.46 20.50 0.36
N ALA A 198 12.76 20.62 1.65
CA ALA A 198 13.96 21.29 2.11
C ALA A 198 15.24 20.54 1.70
N ALA A 199 15.15 19.23 1.40
CA ALA A 199 16.26 18.45 0.90
C ALA A 199 16.46 18.66 -0.62
N PRO A 200 17.63 19.15 -1.08
CA PRO A 200 17.85 19.45 -2.50
C PRO A 200 17.60 18.27 -3.44
N LYS A 201 18.02 17.07 -3.05
CA LYS A 201 17.82 15.85 -3.86
C LYS A 201 16.35 15.51 -4.05
N VAL A 202 15.52 15.68 -3.01
CA VAL A 202 14.09 15.40 -3.09
C VAL A 202 13.39 16.44 -3.94
N LYS A 203 13.73 17.72 -3.75
CA LYS A 203 13.19 18.82 -4.55
C LYS A 203 13.52 18.65 -6.05
N THR A 204 14.77 18.39 -6.39
CA THR A 204 15.19 18.15 -7.79
C THR A 204 14.46 16.95 -8.40
N ALA A 205 14.26 15.88 -7.62
CA ALA A 205 13.53 14.72 -8.09
C ALA A 205 12.03 15.00 -8.30
N LEU A 206 11.40 15.83 -7.46
CA LEU A 206 10.01 16.27 -7.66
C LEU A 206 9.86 17.09 -8.94
N GLU A 207 10.78 18.03 -9.17
CA GLU A 207 10.77 18.87 -10.39
C GLU A 207 10.98 18.03 -11.65
N ALA A 208 11.89 17.04 -11.61
CA ALA A 208 12.10 16.10 -12.71
C ALA A 208 10.85 15.25 -12.96
N MET A 209 10.20 14.73 -11.91
CA MET A 209 8.94 13.99 -12.03
C MET A 209 7.85 14.85 -12.67
N GLY A 210 7.67 16.10 -12.24
CA GLY A 210 6.70 17.00 -12.85
C GLY A 210 6.91 17.21 -14.35
N LYS A 211 8.16 17.41 -14.78
CA LYS A 211 8.53 17.59 -16.19
C LYS A 211 8.29 16.35 -17.04
N GLU A 212 8.66 15.16 -16.55
CA GLU A 212 8.48 13.92 -17.30
C GLU A 212 7.01 13.48 -17.33
N CYS A 213 6.25 13.75 -16.27
CA CYS A 213 4.85 13.34 -16.17
C CYS A 213 3.89 14.27 -16.89
N SER A 214 4.23 15.54 -17.15
CA SER A 214 3.38 16.44 -17.95
C SER A 214 3.20 15.99 -19.40
N GLY A 215 4.09 15.13 -19.92
CA GLY A 215 4.03 14.57 -21.27
C GLY A 215 3.53 13.13 -21.37
N ALA A 216 2.88 12.58 -20.31
CA ALA A 216 2.56 11.16 -20.19
C ALA A 216 1.40 10.65 -21.07
N SER A 217 0.99 11.39 -22.11
CA SER A 217 -0.06 11.00 -23.06
C SER A 217 0.38 9.94 -24.08
N THR A 218 1.70 9.73 -24.27
CA THR A 218 2.25 8.66 -25.12
C THR A 218 2.80 7.48 -24.30
N PRO A 219 2.91 6.26 -24.87
CA PRO A 219 3.50 5.11 -24.16
C PRO A 219 4.93 5.37 -23.67
N GLN A 220 5.72 6.13 -24.44
CA GLN A 220 7.07 6.50 -24.03
C GLN A 220 7.06 7.54 -22.91
N GLY A 221 6.14 8.52 -22.97
CA GLY A 221 5.91 9.48 -21.87
C GLY A 221 5.54 8.79 -20.56
N LYS A 222 4.64 7.80 -20.60
CA LYS A 222 4.27 6.98 -19.42
C LYS A 222 5.49 6.31 -18.80
N LYS A 223 6.31 5.63 -19.60
CA LYS A 223 7.54 4.98 -19.12
C LYS A 223 8.53 5.95 -18.48
N ARG A 224 8.66 7.17 -19.01
CA ARG A 224 9.51 8.22 -18.43
C ARG A 224 8.94 8.73 -17.11
N CYS A 225 7.63 8.97 -17.04
CA CYS A 225 6.93 9.34 -15.82
C CYS A 225 7.10 8.26 -14.74
N ASP A 226 6.81 6.98 -15.05
CA ASP A 226 6.98 5.86 -14.10
C ASP A 226 8.42 5.78 -13.54
N LYS A 227 9.41 6.03 -14.39
CA LYS A 227 10.82 6.07 -13.98
C LYS A 227 11.10 7.26 -13.05
N ALA A 228 10.54 8.42 -13.35
CA ALA A 228 10.71 9.62 -12.55
C ALA A 228 9.99 9.52 -11.19
N GLU A 229 8.80 8.92 -11.14
CA GLU A 229 8.08 8.62 -9.90
C GLU A 229 8.88 7.66 -8.99
N LYS A 230 9.47 6.61 -9.58
CA LYS A 230 10.37 5.70 -8.85
C LYS A 230 11.61 6.42 -8.32
N ALA A 231 12.22 7.29 -9.13
CA ALA A 231 13.37 8.08 -8.72
C ALA A 231 13.03 9.07 -7.59
N PHE A 232 11.86 9.70 -7.66
CA PHE A 232 11.36 10.59 -6.61
C PHE A 232 11.09 9.84 -5.30
N THR A 233 10.44 8.69 -5.37
CA THR A 233 10.23 7.80 -4.22
C THR A 233 11.57 7.36 -3.61
N ALA A 234 12.56 7.00 -4.45
CA ALA A 234 13.90 6.65 -4.01
C ALA A 234 14.63 7.84 -3.35
N ALA A 235 14.43 9.07 -3.82
CA ALA A 235 15.00 10.27 -3.21
C ALA A 235 14.42 10.52 -1.81
N ILE A 236 13.11 10.38 -1.63
CA ILE A 236 12.43 10.49 -0.32
C ILE A 236 12.99 9.43 0.64
N THR A 237 12.96 8.16 0.24
CA THR A 237 13.39 7.07 1.13
C THR A 237 14.89 7.12 1.40
N GLY A 238 15.71 7.58 0.44
CA GLY A 238 17.12 7.87 0.65
C GLY A 238 17.36 8.94 1.71
N TYR A 239 16.62 10.06 1.67
CA TYR A 239 16.69 11.11 2.68
C TYR A 239 16.35 10.57 4.08
N VAL A 240 15.24 9.85 4.20
CA VAL A 240 14.76 9.26 5.46
C VAL A 240 15.75 8.23 6.02
N ARG A 241 16.27 7.33 5.18
CA ARG A 241 17.29 6.35 5.58
C ARG A 241 18.58 7.01 6.05
N SER A 242 18.94 8.17 5.48
CA SER A 242 20.12 8.93 5.90
C SER A 242 19.94 9.74 7.20
N GLY A 243 18.80 9.62 7.87
CA GLY A 243 18.51 10.37 9.10
C GLY A 243 17.97 11.77 8.86
N GLY A 244 17.35 12.00 7.69
CA GLY A 244 16.66 13.25 7.39
C GLY A 244 15.57 13.55 8.43
N ALA A 245 15.53 14.80 8.89
CA ALA A 245 14.58 15.23 9.90
C ALA A 245 13.16 15.33 9.32
N LEU A 246 12.22 14.61 9.91
CA LEU A 246 10.80 14.72 9.61
C LEU A 246 10.05 15.23 10.84
N PRO A 247 8.98 16.02 10.65
CA PRO A 247 8.12 16.38 11.77
C PRO A 247 7.46 15.14 12.35
N THR A 248 7.04 15.22 13.62
CA THR A 248 6.19 14.18 14.20
C THR A 248 4.87 14.12 13.43
N PRO A 249 4.43 12.95 12.95
CA PRO A 249 3.17 12.82 12.22
C PRO A 249 1.98 13.26 13.07
N GLY A 250 1.11 14.11 12.52
CA GLY A 250 -0.15 14.47 13.18
C GLY A 250 -1.10 13.29 13.24
N ARG A 251 -1.26 12.58 12.12
CA ARG A 251 -2.08 11.38 11.99
C ARG A 251 -1.30 10.12 12.36
N ARG A 252 -1.71 9.48 13.45
CA ARG A 252 -1.14 8.22 13.97
C ARG A 252 -2.25 7.28 14.45
N PRO A 253 -1.97 5.98 14.63
CA PRO A 253 -2.95 4.98 15.04
C PRO A 253 -3.50 5.19 16.45
#